data_AF-A0A251RYI1-F1
#
_entry.id   AF-A0A251RYI1-F1
#
_cell.length_a   1.000
_cell.length_b   1.000
_cell.length_c   1.000
_cell.angle_alpha   90.00
_cell.angle_beta   90.00
_cell.angle_gamma   90.00
#
_symmetry.space_group_name_H-M   'P 1'
#
loop_
_entity.id
_entity.type
_entity.pdbx_description
1 polymer ?
#
loop_
_entity_poly.entity_id
_entity_poly.type
_entity_poly.pdbx_seq_one_letter_code
_entity_poly.pdbx_strand_id
1 'polypeptide(L)'
;MVLFNIYDDWLKSISSYTAFSRLILILHALHVNNEKAKMLLKRDKTIVTEPHHIWPPLTDDQWVKVEVALRDLILSDFAKKNNVNTCALTQSEIRDIILGAEITPPSQQWQQIAEIEKQAKEASQLTGVTTKTINVHGDELIVTTTSPYEQTAFGSKTDWHVRATSATNLYLRANHIYVNSEDIKETGYTYIMPKNVLKKFICIADLRTQICGYLYGISPPDNPQVKEIWCIVMPPQWGTHQQVYHSSALPEHTFLNDLEPLGWIHTQPNELPQLSPQDLTTHAWILEKKKQSMGRGKIYYLDL
;
A
#
# COMPACT_ATOMS: atom_id res chain seq x y z
N MET A 1 20.19 2.32 31.03
CA MET A 1 19.82 3.71 30.72
C MET A 1 20.49 4.06 29.40
N VAL A 2 19.74 4.45 28.37
CA VAL A 2 20.30 4.82 27.06
C VAL A 2 20.03 6.30 26.85
N LEU A 3 21.07 7.06 26.51
CA LEU A 3 21.00 8.50 26.31
C LEU A 3 20.92 8.77 24.81
N PHE A 4 19.91 9.52 24.39
CA PHE A 4 19.70 9.92 23.00
C PHE A 4 19.50 11.43 22.92
N ASN A 5 20.06 12.05 21.89
CA ASN A 5 19.71 13.41 21.50
C ASN A 5 18.71 13.32 20.35
N ILE A 6 17.44 13.63 20.60
CA ILE A 6 16.38 13.49 19.61
C ILE A 6 16.42 14.56 18.50
N TYR A 7 17.18 15.64 18.69
CA TYR A 7 17.32 16.71 17.72
C TYR A 7 18.55 16.57 16.82
N ASP A 8 19.38 15.54 17.05
CA ASP A 8 20.67 15.38 16.35
C ASP A 8 21.44 16.71 16.36
N ASP A 9 21.76 17.24 15.17
CA ASP A 9 22.49 18.49 14.97
C ASP A 9 21.61 19.72 14.67
N TRP A 10 20.27 19.61 14.73
CA TRP A 10 19.36 20.69 14.35
C TRP A 10 19.58 21.99 15.14
N LEU A 11 19.98 21.90 16.41
CA LEU A 11 20.20 23.07 17.26
C LEU A 11 21.39 23.95 16.82
N LYS A 12 22.19 23.51 15.84
CA LYS A 12 23.25 24.33 15.22
C LYS A 12 22.70 25.34 14.22
N SER A 13 21.64 25.01 13.49
CA SER A 13 21.05 25.86 12.44
C SER A 13 19.72 26.49 12.84
N ILE A 14 18.92 25.82 13.68
CA ILE A 14 17.57 26.27 14.06
C ILE A 14 17.39 26.42 15.57
N SER A 15 16.40 27.23 15.95
CA SER A 15 16.02 27.43 17.35
C SER A 15 15.42 26.16 17.97
N SER A 16 15.46 26.06 19.30
CA SER A 16 14.83 24.96 20.05
C SER A 16 13.31 24.85 19.79
N TYR A 17 12.64 26.00 19.63
CA TYR A 17 11.21 26.04 19.29
C TYR A 17 10.94 25.41 17.91
N THR A 18 11.73 25.76 16.91
CA THR A 18 11.61 25.21 15.55
C THR A 18 11.94 23.72 15.53
N ALA A 19 12.98 23.29 16.26
CA ALA A 19 13.38 21.89 16.36
C ALA A 19 12.28 21.04 17.02
N PHE A 20 11.64 21.56 18.06
CA PHE A 20 10.49 20.90 18.70
C PHE A 20 9.29 20.81 17.76
N SER A 21 8.97 21.89 17.02
CA SER A 21 7.87 21.88 16.04
C SER A 21 8.10 20.86 14.92
N ARG A 22 9.32 20.78 14.39
CA ARG A 22 9.74 19.75 13.42
C ARG A 22 9.56 18.34 13.99
N LEU A 23 10.01 18.10 15.22
CA LEU A 23 9.88 16.81 15.87
C LEU A 23 8.43 16.37 16.00
N ILE A 24 7.55 17.24 16.51
CA ILE A 24 6.12 16.93 16.65
C ILE A 24 5.48 16.61 15.30
N LEU A 25 5.80 17.38 14.27
CA LEU A 25 5.30 17.13 12.92
C LEU A 25 5.70 15.74 12.40
N ILE A 26 6.96 15.33 12.61
CA ILE A 26 7.45 14.02 12.19
C ILE A 26 6.79 12.90 12.99
N LEU A 27 6.72 13.03 14.32
CA LEU A 27 6.11 12.02 15.19
C LEU A 27 4.63 11.83 14.88
N HIS A 28 3.90 12.93 14.64
CA HIS A 28 2.50 12.86 14.28
C HIS A 28 2.30 12.23 12.89
N ALA A 29 3.11 12.61 11.89
CA ALA A 29 3.04 11.98 10.57
C ALA A 29 3.34 10.46 10.64
N LEU A 30 4.30 10.04 11.45
CA LEU A 30 4.61 8.63 11.70
C LEU A 30 3.47 7.89 12.39
N HIS A 31 2.73 8.56 13.28
CA HIS A 31 1.55 8.01 13.94
C HIS A 31 0.37 7.85 12.96
N VAL A 32 0.12 8.86 12.12
CA VAL A 32 -0.97 8.86 11.13
C VAL A 32 -0.72 7.84 10.02
N ASN A 33 0.46 7.88 9.38
CA ASN A 33 0.82 6.93 8.33
C ASN A 33 2.32 6.67 8.33
N ASN A 34 2.71 5.64 9.08
CA ASN A 34 4.11 5.25 9.27
C ASN A 34 4.85 4.98 7.95
N GLU A 35 4.20 4.29 7.00
CA GLU A 35 4.82 3.93 5.71
C GLU A 35 5.11 5.19 4.86
N LYS A 36 4.11 6.07 4.69
CA LYS A 36 4.27 7.31 3.90
C LYS A 36 5.21 8.30 4.56
N ALA A 37 5.16 8.46 5.87
CA ALA A 37 6.07 9.35 6.59
C ALA A 37 7.53 8.89 6.45
N LYS A 38 7.82 7.58 6.57
CA LYS A 38 9.16 7.03 6.32
C LYS A 38 9.64 7.25 4.88
N MET A 39 8.75 7.09 3.90
CA MET A 39 9.07 7.38 2.49
C MET A 39 9.43 8.84 2.27
N LEU A 40 8.70 9.77 2.91
CA LEU A 40 8.98 11.20 2.80
C LEU A 40 10.33 11.57 3.45
N LEU A 41 10.66 10.95 4.58
CA LEU A 41 11.95 11.16 5.26
C LEU A 41 13.13 10.59 4.45
N LYS A 42 12.95 9.46 3.76
CA LYS A 42 14.01 8.76 3.01
C LYS A 42 13.74 8.75 1.50
N ARG A 43 13.49 9.93 0.94
CA ARG A 43 13.12 10.07 -0.48
C ARG A 43 14.29 9.81 -1.44
N ASP A 44 15.51 10.15 -1.01
CA ASP A 44 16.72 9.99 -1.83
C ASP A 44 17.63 8.91 -1.23
N LYS A 45 18.02 7.94 -2.05
CA LYS A 45 18.89 6.81 -1.67
C LYS A 45 20.32 7.26 -1.34
N THR A 46 20.73 8.43 -1.82
CA THR A 46 22.06 8.99 -1.55
C THR A 46 22.21 9.47 -0.11
N ILE A 47 21.11 9.79 0.57
CA ILE A 47 21.10 10.35 1.91
C ILE A 47 21.04 9.20 2.92
N VAL A 48 22.21 8.81 3.42
CA VAL A 48 22.34 7.77 4.44
C VAL A 48 22.35 8.43 5.82
N THR A 49 21.48 7.96 6.71
CA THR A 49 21.49 8.36 8.13
C THR A 49 22.77 7.89 8.80
N GLU A 50 23.46 8.80 9.48
CA GLU A 50 24.69 8.47 10.20
C GLU A 50 24.40 7.56 11.40
N PRO A 51 25.34 6.69 11.84
CA PRO A 51 25.08 5.73 12.92
C PRO A 51 24.72 6.35 14.27
N HIS A 52 25.08 7.62 14.49
CA HIS A 52 24.83 8.36 15.73
C HIS A 52 23.64 9.34 15.62
N HIS A 53 23.01 9.41 14.46
CA HIS A 53 21.86 10.27 14.19
C HIS A 53 20.57 9.45 14.04
N ILE A 54 19.45 10.01 14.49
CA ILE A 54 18.13 9.39 14.36
C ILE A 54 17.51 9.76 13.01
N TRP A 55 17.68 11.00 12.60
CA TRP A 55 17.08 11.58 11.40
C TRP A 55 18.08 11.65 10.24
N PRO A 56 17.61 11.58 8.98
CA PRO A 56 18.49 11.75 7.83
C PRO A 56 19.16 13.14 7.86
N PRO A 57 20.45 13.24 7.50
CA PRO A 57 21.15 14.52 7.42
C PRO A 57 20.68 15.30 6.19
N LEU A 58 19.60 16.06 6.35
CA LEU A 58 19.04 16.93 5.32
C LEU A 58 19.50 18.37 5.53
N THR A 59 19.69 19.11 4.43
CA THR A 59 19.91 20.55 4.49
C THR A 59 18.63 21.29 4.90
N ASP A 60 18.75 22.53 5.38
CA ASP A 60 17.59 23.32 5.82
C ASP A 60 16.54 23.48 4.69
N ASP A 61 16.97 23.67 3.44
CA ASP A 61 16.07 23.75 2.27
C ASP A 61 15.34 22.43 1.98
N GLN A 62 16.02 21.29 2.18
CA GLN A 62 15.40 19.97 2.04
C GLN A 62 14.40 19.72 3.16
N TRP A 63 14.73 20.13 4.39
CA TRP A 63 13.82 20.04 5.53
C TRP A 63 12.53 20.81 5.30
N VAL A 64 12.58 22.02 4.74
CA VAL A 64 11.36 22.79 4.42
C VAL A 64 10.45 22.00 3.48
N LYS A 65 10.99 21.35 2.45
CA LYS A 65 10.20 20.52 1.52
C LYS A 65 9.60 19.29 2.20
N VAL A 66 10.36 18.64 3.08
CA VAL A 66 9.90 17.47 3.84
C VAL A 66 8.82 17.87 4.85
N GLU A 67 8.98 18.98 5.55
CA GLU A 67 7.99 19.51 6.50
C GLU A 67 6.66 19.85 5.82
N VAL A 68 6.69 20.48 4.64
CA VAL A 68 5.47 20.73 3.85
C VAL A 68 4.80 19.40 3.48
N ALA A 69 5.58 18.42 2.98
CA ALA A 69 5.02 17.12 2.60
C ALA A 69 4.44 16.33 3.80
N LEU A 70 5.06 16.40 4.98
CA LEU A 70 4.56 15.77 6.20
C LEU A 70 3.28 16.46 6.70
N ARG A 71 3.21 17.78 6.61
CA ARG A 71 2.00 18.55 6.91
C ARG A 71 0.85 18.14 5.99
N ASP A 72 1.10 18.09 4.69
CA ASP A 72 0.10 17.71 3.69
C ASP A 72 -0.40 16.27 3.91
N LEU A 73 0.49 15.37 4.33
CA LEU A 73 0.13 13.99 4.69
C LEU A 73 -0.88 13.93 5.84
N ILE A 74 -0.62 14.67 6.93
CA ILE A 74 -1.51 14.72 8.10
C ILE A 74 -2.85 15.35 7.73
N LEU A 75 -2.83 16.49 7.02
CA LEU A 75 -4.05 17.18 6.59
C LEU A 75 -4.88 16.34 5.63
N SER A 76 -4.26 15.60 4.71
CA SER A 76 -4.96 14.71 3.78
C SER A 76 -5.65 13.55 4.51
N ASP A 77 -5.01 12.99 5.55
CA ASP A 77 -5.63 11.94 6.36
C ASP A 77 -6.81 12.47 7.19
N PHE A 78 -6.66 13.65 7.82
CA PHE A 78 -7.73 14.32 8.53
C PHE A 78 -8.92 14.64 7.62
N ALA A 79 -8.65 15.19 6.43
CA ALA A 79 -9.65 15.49 5.42
C ALA A 79 -10.45 14.25 4.98
N LYS A 80 -9.77 13.12 4.80
CA LYS A 80 -10.41 11.84 4.45
C LYS A 80 -11.26 11.27 5.59
N LYS A 81 -10.78 11.36 6.83
CA LYS A 81 -11.53 10.86 8.00
C LYS A 81 -12.78 11.67 8.30
N ASN A 82 -12.70 13.00 8.14
CA ASN A 82 -13.77 13.92 8.51
C ASN A 82 -14.58 14.43 7.30
N ASN A 83 -14.25 14.00 6.08
CA ASN A 83 -14.86 14.50 4.83
C ASN A 83 -14.81 16.04 4.71
N VAL A 84 -13.70 16.66 5.13
CA VAL A 84 -13.49 18.12 5.09
C VAL A 84 -12.48 18.46 3.99
N ASN A 85 -12.71 19.55 3.26
CA ASN A 85 -11.74 20.07 2.31
C ASN A 85 -10.58 20.76 3.04
N THR A 86 -9.33 20.35 2.77
CA THR A 86 -8.12 20.93 3.37
C THR A 86 -7.98 22.43 3.12
N CYS A 87 -8.49 22.93 1.98
CA CYS A 87 -8.40 24.35 1.62
C CYS A 87 -9.34 25.24 2.45
N ALA A 88 -10.32 24.66 3.14
CA ALA A 88 -11.25 25.41 3.99
C ALA A 88 -10.72 25.63 5.42
N LEU A 89 -9.57 25.03 5.78
CA LEU A 89 -9.00 25.11 7.12
C LEU A 89 -8.21 26.41 7.32
N THR A 90 -8.46 27.07 8.44
CA THR A 90 -7.72 28.23 8.92
C THR A 90 -6.34 27.82 9.46
N GLN A 91 -5.41 28.78 9.58
CA GLN A 91 -4.06 28.50 10.10
C GLN A 91 -4.05 28.03 11.57
N SER A 92 -5.02 28.47 12.38
CA SER A 92 -5.22 27.97 13.74
C SER A 92 -5.65 26.50 13.72
N GLU A 93 -6.62 26.13 12.89
CA GLU A 93 -7.08 24.74 12.78
C GLU A 93 -5.97 23.83 12.26
N ILE A 94 -5.21 24.26 11.25
CA ILE A 94 -4.05 23.50 10.75
C ILE A 94 -3.05 23.22 11.88
N ARG A 95 -2.74 24.24 12.71
CA ARG A 95 -1.84 24.08 13.85
C ARG A 95 -2.40 23.09 14.87
N ASP A 96 -3.68 23.22 15.20
CA ASP A 96 -4.34 22.40 16.21
C ASP A 96 -4.45 20.93 15.74
N ILE A 97 -4.72 20.68 14.45
CA ILE A 97 -4.65 19.34 13.85
C ILE A 97 -3.25 18.77 14.00
N ILE A 98 -2.20 19.53 13.63
CA ILE A 98 -0.81 19.04 13.72
C ILE A 98 -0.42 18.73 15.17
N LEU A 99 -0.89 19.51 16.13
CA LEU A 99 -0.64 19.29 17.55
C LEU A 99 -1.50 18.15 18.16
N GLY A 100 -2.45 17.60 17.40
CA GLY A 100 -3.29 16.49 17.84
C GLY A 100 -4.48 16.90 18.72
N ALA A 101 -4.94 18.16 18.62
CA ALA A 101 -6.15 18.58 19.30
C ALA A 101 -7.39 18.00 18.61
N GLU A 102 -8.39 17.59 19.41
CA GLU A 102 -9.70 17.20 18.89
C GLU A 102 -10.44 18.45 18.39
N ILE A 103 -10.36 18.71 17.09
CA ILE A 103 -11.15 19.76 16.45
C ILE A 103 -12.53 19.19 16.16
N THR A 104 -13.57 19.79 16.74
CA THR A 104 -14.95 19.57 16.28
C THR A 104 -15.03 20.04 14.82
N PRO A 105 -15.42 19.17 13.87
CA PRO A 105 -15.48 19.56 12.46
C PRO A 105 -16.28 20.86 12.29
N PRO A 106 -15.82 21.83 11.48
CA PRO A 106 -16.58 23.04 11.20
C PRO A 106 -17.97 22.65 10.72
N SER A 107 -19.02 23.19 11.34
CA SER A 107 -20.39 22.81 11.01
C SER A 107 -20.67 23.07 9.53
N GLN A 108 -21.46 22.19 8.91
CA GLN A 108 -21.83 22.22 7.48
C GLN A 108 -22.34 23.59 6.99
N GLN A 109 -22.83 24.45 7.89
CA GLN A 109 -23.25 25.82 7.58
C GLN A 109 -22.11 26.71 7.07
N TRP A 110 -20.90 26.61 7.63
CA TRP A 110 -19.77 27.42 7.18
C TRP A 110 -19.23 26.95 5.82
N GLN A 111 -19.37 25.64 5.54
CA GLN A 111 -19.05 25.06 4.23
C GLN A 111 -19.99 25.57 3.14
N GLN A 112 -21.30 25.63 3.42
CA GLN A 112 -22.28 26.18 2.47
C GLN A 112 -22.03 27.66 2.15
N ILE A 113 -21.62 28.47 3.13
CA ILE A 113 -21.33 29.90 2.91
C ILE A 113 -20.07 30.07 2.04
N ALA A 114 -19.01 29.31 2.31
CA ALA A 114 -17.78 29.33 1.51
C ALA A 114 -18.00 28.80 0.08
N GLU A 115 -18.88 27.81 -0.09
CA GLU A 115 -19.22 27.22 -1.40
C GLU A 115 -20.08 28.17 -2.24
N ILE A 116 -20.99 28.93 -1.60
CA ILE A 116 -21.76 30.03 -2.22
C ILE A 116 -20.82 31.18 -2.63
N GLU A 117 -19.87 31.57 -1.77
CA GLU A 117 -18.88 32.61 -2.08
C GLU A 117 -17.94 32.19 -3.23
N LYS A 118 -17.60 30.91 -3.30
CA LYS A 118 -16.76 30.34 -4.35
C LYS A 118 -17.49 30.26 -5.70
N GLN A 119 -18.78 29.87 -5.70
CA GLN A 119 -19.61 29.91 -6.91
C GLN A 119 -19.77 31.33 -7.47
N ALA A 120 -19.81 32.36 -6.61
CA ALA A 120 -19.85 33.76 -7.04
C ALA A 120 -18.55 34.23 -7.71
N LYS A 121 -17.39 33.61 -7.40
CA LYS A 121 -16.08 33.92 -8.02
C LYS A 121 -15.76 33.04 -9.24
N GLU A 122 -16.22 31.79 -9.29
CA GLU A 122 -15.92 30.85 -10.38
C GLU A 122 -16.75 31.06 -11.66
N ALA A 123 -17.82 31.87 -11.60
CA ALA A 123 -18.62 32.22 -12.77
C ALA A 123 -17.88 33.07 -13.85
N SER A 124 -16.61 33.47 -13.63
CA SER A 124 -15.91 34.37 -14.55
C SER A 124 -14.85 33.75 -15.46
N GLN A 125 -14.32 32.53 -15.24
CA GLN A 125 -13.28 31.97 -16.14
C GLN A 125 -13.25 30.44 -16.16
N LEU A 126 -14.06 29.84 -17.03
CA LEU A 126 -13.83 28.48 -17.55
C LEU A 126 -13.30 28.60 -18.98
N THR A 127 -11.98 28.58 -19.16
CA THR A 127 -11.34 28.38 -20.48
C THR A 127 -10.72 26.98 -20.50
N GLY A 128 -11.35 26.06 -21.24
CA GLY A 128 -10.81 24.71 -21.46
C GLY A 128 -9.55 24.76 -22.32
N VAL A 129 -8.48 24.12 -21.87
CA VAL A 129 -7.22 24.03 -22.62
C VAL A 129 -7.27 22.79 -23.51
N THR A 130 -7.19 23.01 -24.83
CA THR A 130 -7.03 21.95 -25.83
C THR A 130 -5.55 21.69 -26.05
N THR A 131 -5.09 20.46 -25.79
CA THR A 131 -3.70 20.06 -26.04
C THR A 131 -3.63 19.13 -27.24
N LYS A 132 -2.81 19.47 -28.23
CA LYS A 132 -2.50 18.61 -29.38
C LYS A 132 -1.26 17.80 -29.09
N THR A 133 -1.35 16.47 -29.18
CA THR A 133 -0.22 15.56 -28.98
C THR A 133 -0.15 14.54 -30.11
N ILE A 134 1.04 14.08 -30.47
CA ILE A 134 1.26 13.15 -31.59
C ILE A 134 1.61 11.78 -30.98
N ASN A 135 0.97 10.71 -31.46
CA ASN A 135 1.31 9.34 -31.04
C ASN A 135 2.62 8.86 -31.70
N VAL A 136 3.21 7.76 -31.21
CA VAL A 136 4.46 7.16 -31.75
C VAL A 136 4.35 6.82 -33.25
N HIS A 137 3.12 6.69 -33.75
CA HIS A 137 2.81 6.41 -35.16
C HIS A 137 2.45 7.65 -36.01
N GLY A 138 2.56 8.87 -35.46
CA GLY A 138 2.34 10.11 -36.22
C GLY A 138 0.89 10.63 -36.26
N ASP A 139 -0.04 9.95 -35.62
CA ASP A 139 -1.45 10.38 -35.57
C ASP A 139 -1.67 11.50 -34.54
N GLU A 140 -2.40 12.55 -34.94
CA GLU A 140 -2.75 13.69 -34.09
C GLU A 140 -3.91 13.34 -33.13
N LEU A 141 -3.63 13.41 -31.82
CA LEU A 141 -4.61 13.31 -30.74
C LEU A 141 -4.90 14.71 -30.21
N ILE A 142 -6.17 15.14 -30.34
CA ILE A 142 -6.69 16.38 -29.77
C ILE A 142 -7.47 16.01 -28.51
N VAL A 143 -6.94 16.33 -27.33
CA VAL A 143 -7.60 16.07 -26.05
C VAL A 143 -8.00 17.39 -25.42
N THR A 144 -9.31 17.55 -25.21
CA THR A 144 -9.90 18.70 -24.51
C THR A 144 -10.05 18.34 -23.04
N THR A 145 -9.24 18.94 -22.17
CA THR A 145 -9.33 18.69 -20.73
C THR A 145 -10.04 19.87 -20.06
N THR A 146 -11.14 19.60 -19.36
CA THR A 146 -11.98 20.63 -18.71
C THR A 146 -11.59 20.87 -17.25
N SER A 147 -10.71 20.04 -16.66
CA SER A 147 -10.34 20.12 -15.25
C SER A 147 -8.80 20.15 -15.02
N PRO A 148 -8.27 21.13 -14.26
CA PRO A 148 -6.86 21.19 -13.87
C PRO A 148 -6.37 20.01 -13.00
N TYR A 149 -7.29 19.28 -12.36
CA TYR A 149 -6.97 18.13 -11.50
C TYR A 149 -6.44 16.93 -12.28
N GLU A 150 -6.97 16.68 -13.49
CA GLU A 150 -6.57 15.54 -14.31
C GLU A 150 -5.20 15.75 -14.97
N GLN A 151 -4.79 16.99 -15.21
CA GLN A 151 -3.48 17.32 -15.78
C GLN A 151 -2.31 17.00 -14.82
N THR A 152 -2.52 17.04 -13.51
CA THR A 152 -1.47 16.75 -12.50
C THR A 152 -1.42 15.27 -12.10
N ALA A 153 -2.53 14.54 -12.21
CA ALA A 153 -2.63 13.13 -11.83
C ALA A 153 -2.22 12.15 -12.94
N PHE A 154 -2.08 12.59 -14.19
CA PHE A 154 -1.71 11.71 -15.30
C PHE A 154 -0.19 11.44 -15.36
N GLY A 155 0.30 10.62 -14.44
CA GLY A 155 1.60 9.96 -14.58
C GLY A 155 1.48 8.74 -15.49
N SER A 156 1.92 8.84 -16.75
CA SER A 156 1.85 7.75 -17.74
C SER A 156 2.76 6.55 -17.44
N LYS A 157 3.58 6.62 -16.37
CA LYS A 157 4.50 5.55 -15.97
C LYS A 157 4.19 5.12 -14.55
N THR A 158 4.06 3.81 -14.35
CA THR A 158 4.01 3.24 -13.00
C THR A 158 5.31 3.57 -12.26
N ASP A 159 5.21 4.34 -11.18
CA ASP A 159 6.37 4.71 -10.37
C ASP A 159 6.84 3.49 -9.54
N TRP A 160 7.71 2.70 -10.16
CA TRP A 160 8.29 1.50 -9.54
C TRP A 160 9.16 1.84 -8.33
N HIS A 161 9.71 3.06 -8.25
CA HIS A 161 10.60 3.47 -7.17
C HIS A 161 9.81 3.68 -5.86
N VAL A 162 8.68 4.40 -5.95
CA VAL A 162 7.77 4.57 -4.81
C VAL A 162 7.28 3.22 -4.31
N ARG A 163 6.87 2.31 -5.21
CA ARG A 163 6.47 0.95 -4.84
C ARG A 163 7.59 0.15 -4.18
N ALA A 164 8.79 0.14 -4.75
CA ALA A 164 9.94 -0.59 -4.21
C ALA A 164 10.30 -0.11 -2.80
N THR A 165 10.22 1.19 -2.55
CA THR A 165 10.48 1.77 -1.22
C THR A 165 9.38 1.37 -0.24
N SER A 166 8.12 1.40 -0.69
CA SER A 166 6.96 1.02 0.14
C SER A 166 6.98 -0.46 0.51
N ALA A 167 7.35 -1.34 -0.43
CA ALA A 167 7.40 -2.79 -0.24
C ALA A 167 8.34 -3.21 0.90
N THR A 168 9.37 -2.41 1.21
CA THR A 168 10.25 -2.66 2.36
C THR A 168 9.54 -2.62 3.72
N ASN A 169 8.34 -2.04 3.79
CA ASN A 169 7.55 -1.95 5.01
C ASN A 169 6.50 -3.08 5.15
N LEU A 170 6.33 -3.95 4.15
CA LEU A 170 5.34 -5.04 4.18
C LEU A 170 5.49 -5.98 5.39
N TYR A 171 6.70 -6.09 5.96
CA TYR A 171 6.94 -6.88 7.17
C TYR A 171 6.14 -6.38 8.39
N LEU A 172 5.74 -5.11 8.42
CA LEU A 172 4.91 -4.55 9.49
C LEU A 172 3.49 -5.10 9.43
N ARG A 173 2.96 -5.32 8.23
CA ARG A 173 1.62 -5.89 8.00
C ARG A 173 1.55 -7.35 8.43
N ALA A 174 2.63 -8.11 8.29
CA ALA A 174 2.73 -9.49 8.76
C ALA A 174 2.60 -9.67 10.30
N ASN A 175 2.58 -8.58 11.08
CA ASN A 175 2.31 -8.64 12.52
C ASN A 175 0.82 -8.71 12.85
N HIS A 176 -0.04 -8.14 12.00
CA HIS A 176 -1.49 -8.07 12.18
C HIS A 176 -2.18 -8.83 11.05
N ILE A 177 -2.42 -10.13 11.25
CA ILE A 177 -3.03 -11.01 10.24
C ILE A 177 -4.43 -11.36 10.73
N TYR A 178 -5.43 -11.08 9.89
CA TYR A 178 -6.81 -11.47 10.10
C TYR A 178 -7.12 -12.70 9.21
N VAL A 179 -7.88 -13.64 9.76
CA VAL A 179 -8.26 -14.87 9.04
C VAL A 179 -9.78 -14.94 9.02
N ASN A 180 -10.36 -14.99 7.82
CA ASN A 180 -11.79 -15.20 7.69
C ASN A 180 -12.16 -16.58 8.26
N SER A 181 -13.11 -16.60 9.19
CA SER A 181 -13.56 -17.79 9.93
C SER A 181 -14.93 -18.28 9.49
N GLU A 182 -15.51 -17.70 8.44
CA GLU A 182 -16.84 -18.05 7.95
C GLU A 182 -16.88 -19.48 7.35
N ASP A 183 -18.00 -20.17 7.55
CA ASP A 183 -18.33 -21.48 6.97
C ASP A 183 -17.39 -22.67 7.31
N ILE A 184 -17.08 -22.88 8.59
CA ILE A 184 -16.46 -24.12 9.06
C ILE A 184 -17.47 -25.28 8.94
N LYS A 185 -17.42 -26.00 7.82
CA LYS A 185 -18.18 -27.24 7.62
C LYS A 185 -17.39 -28.42 8.20
N GLU A 186 -18.03 -29.25 9.02
CA GLU A 186 -17.44 -30.46 9.62
C GLU A 186 -16.93 -31.48 8.58
N THR A 187 -17.40 -31.39 7.34
CA THR A 187 -17.00 -32.26 6.22
C THR A 187 -15.86 -31.71 5.37
N GLY A 188 -15.33 -30.52 5.70
CA GLY A 188 -14.27 -29.86 4.96
C GLY A 188 -12.86 -30.24 5.44
N TYR A 189 -11.86 -30.07 4.56
CA TYR A 189 -10.46 -30.11 4.96
C TYR A 189 -10.07 -28.83 5.69
N THR A 190 -9.34 -28.98 6.80
CA THR A 190 -8.72 -27.89 7.55
C THR A 190 -7.27 -27.76 7.14
N TYR A 191 -6.86 -26.57 6.71
CA TYR A 191 -5.52 -26.32 6.21
C TYR A 191 -4.73 -25.49 7.22
N ILE A 192 -3.52 -25.95 7.52
CA ILE A 192 -2.63 -25.31 8.49
C ILE A 192 -1.49 -24.63 7.72
N MET A 193 -1.41 -23.30 7.83
CA MET A 193 -0.36 -22.48 7.20
C MET A 193 0.70 -22.09 8.24
N PRO A 194 1.98 -22.48 8.06
CA PRO A 194 3.07 -22.04 8.92
C PRO A 194 3.31 -20.53 8.84
N LYS A 195 3.36 -19.87 10.00
CA LYS A 195 3.50 -18.41 10.11
C LYS A 195 4.80 -17.87 9.49
N ASN A 196 5.88 -18.63 9.54
CA ASN A 196 7.17 -18.26 8.95
C ASN A 196 7.10 -18.18 7.42
N VAL A 197 6.46 -19.18 6.78
CA VAL A 197 6.29 -19.25 5.33
C VAL A 197 5.37 -18.12 4.86
N LEU A 198 4.26 -17.91 5.58
CA LEU A 198 3.33 -16.81 5.33
C LEU A 198 4.01 -15.43 5.44
N LYS A 199 4.75 -15.19 6.54
CA LYS A 199 5.48 -13.92 6.73
C LYS A 199 6.51 -13.69 5.64
N LYS A 200 7.20 -14.74 5.18
CA LYS A 200 8.16 -14.63 4.08
C LYS A 200 7.46 -14.30 2.76
N PHE A 201 6.30 -14.91 2.49
CA PHE A 201 5.49 -14.65 1.30
C PHE A 201 5.00 -13.19 1.26
N ILE A 202 4.52 -12.65 2.39
CA ILE A 202 4.16 -11.22 2.53
C ILE A 202 5.35 -10.32 2.21
N CYS A 203 6.53 -10.61 2.76
CA CYS A 203 7.71 -9.76 2.61
C CYS A 203 8.28 -9.71 1.19
N ILE A 204 7.99 -10.69 0.33
CA ILE A 204 8.47 -10.72 -1.07
C ILE A 204 7.44 -10.16 -2.06
N ALA A 205 6.25 -9.81 -1.59
CA ALA A 205 5.17 -9.32 -2.42
C ALA A 205 5.31 -7.84 -2.78
N ASP A 206 4.34 -7.33 -3.54
CA ASP A 206 4.19 -5.92 -3.89
C ASP A 206 2.81 -5.41 -3.48
N LEU A 207 2.70 -4.10 -3.23
CA LEU A 207 1.46 -3.45 -2.81
C LEU A 207 0.41 -3.34 -3.91
N ARG A 208 0.80 -3.48 -5.18
CA ARG A 208 -0.10 -3.29 -6.31
C ARG A 208 -0.08 -4.50 -7.25
N THR A 209 1.09 -5.06 -7.51
CA THR A 209 1.23 -6.22 -8.38
C THR A 209 0.99 -7.51 -7.61
N GLN A 210 0.05 -8.32 -8.07
CA GLN A 210 -0.24 -9.62 -7.47
C GLN A 210 0.90 -10.61 -7.72
N ILE A 211 1.23 -11.40 -6.71
CA ILE A 211 2.13 -12.56 -6.82
C ILE A 211 1.40 -13.82 -6.37
N CYS A 212 1.75 -14.98 -6.93
CA CYS A 212 1.20 -16.28 -6.57
C CYS A 212 2.27 -17.31 -6.22
N GLY A 213 1.89 -18.33 -5.46
CA GLY A 213 2.69 -19.51 -5.22
C GLY A 213 1.84 -20.76 -5.10
N TYR A 214 2.38 -21.91 -5.50
CA TYR A 214 1.73 -23.20 -5.35
C TYR A 214 1.98 -23.77 -3.96
N LEU A 215 0.93 -24.33 -3.36
CA LEU A 215 0.96 -24.90 -2.02
C LEU A 215 1.18 -26.40 -2.10
N TYR A 216 2.17 -26.87 -1.37
CA TYR A 216 2.47 -28.28 -1.20
C TYR A 216 2.54 -28.63 0.27
N GLY A 217 2.12 -29.83 0.61
CA GLY A 217 1.96 -30.25 1.99
C GLY A 217 1.67 -31.73 2.12
N ILE A 218 1.28 -32.14 3.31
CA ILE A 218 0.87 -33.52 3.59
C ILE A 218 -0.16 -33.54 4.72
N SER A 219 -1.01 -34.56 4.73
CA SER A 219 -1.84 -34.85 5.91
C SER A 219 -1.00 -35.54 6.98
N PRO A 220 -1.11 -35.15 8.26
CA PRO A 220 -0.49 -35.90 9.34
C PRO A 220 -1.08 -37.32 9.39
N PRO A 221 -0.30 -38.33 9.82
CA PRO A 221 -0.76 -39.72 9.88
C PRO A 221 -1.96 -39.90 10.83
N ASP A 222 -2.09 -39.02 11.82
CA ASP A 222 -3.12 -39.08 12.85
C ASP A 222 -4.47 -38.53 12.39
N ASN A 223 -4.51 -37.62 11.40
CA ASN A 223 -5.76 -37.00 10.95
C ASN A 223 -5.75 -36.65 9.45
N PRO A 224 -6.44 -37.43 8.59
CA PRO A 224 -6.50 -37.18 7.15
C PRO A 224 -7.36 -35.97 6.75
N GLN A 225 -8.18 -35.43 7.65
CA GLN A 225 -8.97 -34.22 7.40
C GLN A 225 -8.16 -32.94 7.54
N VAL A 226 -6.97 -33.02 8.13
CA VAL A 226 -6.04 -31.90 8.27
C VAL A 226 -5.01 -31.95 7.13
N LYS A 227 -4.70 -30.78 6.57
CA LYS A 227 -3.73 -30.60 5.49
C LYS A 227 -2.69 -29.58 5.95
N GLU A 228 -1.48 -30.03 6.26
CA GLU A 228 -0.39 -29.15 6.68
C GLU A 228 0.37 -28.64 5.46
N ILE A 229 0.44 -27.33 5.29
CA ILE A 229 1.23 -26.71 4.23
C ILE A 229 2.68 -26.68 4.67
N TRP A 230 3.59 -27.27 3.89
CA TRP A 230 5.01 -27.32 4.22
C TRP A 230 5.83 -26.31 3.42
N CYS A 231 5.43 -26.04 2.17
CA CYS A 231 6.13 -25.09 1.34
C CYS A 231 5.22 -24.37 0.34
N ILE A 232 5.68 -23.18 -0.06
CA ILE A 232 5.13 -22.40 -1.17
C ILE A 232 6.18 -22.43 -2.29
N VAL A 233 5.80 -22.92 -3.46
CA VAL A 233 6.67 -22.92 -4.64
C VAL A 233 6.32 -21.74 -5.54
N MET A 234 7.30 -20.90 -5.82
CA MET A 234 7.14 -19.72 -6.67
C MET A 234 7.52 -20.06 -8.12
N PRO A 235 6.56 -20.22 -9.05
CA PRO A 235 6.89 -20.38 -10.45
C PRO A 235 7.36 -19.04 -11.07
N PRO A 236 8.04 -19.08 -12.22
CA PRO A 236 8.20 -17.90 -13.06
C PRO A 236 6.83 -17.30 -13.38
N GLN A 237 6.66 -16.03 -13.04
CA GLN A 237 5.38 -15.34 -13.07
C GLN A 237 5.56 -13.84 -13.28
N TRP A 238 4.50 -13.18 -13.75
CA TRP A 238 4.37 -11.73 -13.74
C TRP A 238 2.94 -11.37 -13.42
N GLY A 239 2.75 -10.31 -12.64
CA GLY A 239 1.44 -9.91 -12.15
C GLY A 239 0.99 -8.55 -12.70
N THR A 240 -0.32 -8.36 -12.64
CA THR A 240 -0.97 -7.05 -12.74
C THR A 240 -1.65 -6.74 -11.42
N HIS A 241 -2.42 -5.66 -11.36
CA HIS A 241 -3.23 -5.34 -10.18
C HIS A 241 -4.50 -6.18 -10.06
N GLN A 242 -4.91 -6.87 -11.13
CA GLN A 242 -6.15 -7.65 -11.18
C GLN A 242 -5.91 -9.17 -11.20
N GLN A 243 -4.80 -9.60 -11.79
CA GLN A 243 -4.51 -11.02 -11.97
C GLN A 243 -3.02 -11.29 -12.09
N VAL A 244 -2.65 -12.55 -11.88
CA VAL A 244 -1.28 -13.06 -11.99
C VAL A 244 -1.16 -14.07 -13.12
N TYR A 245 -0.14 -13.91 -13.95
CA TYR A 245 0.20 -14.82 -15.02
C TYR A 245 1.39 -15.66 -14.61
N HIS A 246 1.26 -16.97 -14.73
CA HIS A 246 2.31 -17.92 -14.36
C HIS A 246 2.40 -19.04 -15.40
N SER A 247 3.53 -19.74 -15.39
CA SER A 247 3.74 -20.87 -16.30
C SER A 247 2.67 -21.95 -16.15
N SER A 248 2.33 -22.56 -17.28
CA SER A 248 1.41 -23.68 -17.40
C SER A 248 1.86 -24.98 -16.73
N ALA A 249 3.16 -25.13 -16.51
CA ALA A 249 3.74 -26.34 -15.94
C ALA A 249 3.79 -26.20 -14.42
N LEU A 250 3.32 -27.23 -13.72
CA LEU A 250 3.54 -27.30 -12.28
C LEU A 250 5.05 -27.50 -12.01
N PRO A 251 5.57 -26.92 -10.93
CA PRO A 251 6.95 -27.16 -10.54
C PRO A 251 7.18 -28.63 -10.21
N GLU A 252 8.15 -29.24 -10.88
CA GLU A 252 8.66 -30.57 -10.56
C GLU A 252 10.04 -30.41 -9.92
N HIS A 253 10.21 -30.99 -8.73
CA HIS A 253 11.47 -30.95 -8.02
C HIS A 253 11.58 -32.15 -7.07
N THR A 254 12.79 -32.64 -6.82
CA THR A 254 13.03 -33.83 -5.99
C THR A 254 12.43 -33.69 -4.58
N PHE A 255 12.55 -32.51 -3.96
CA PHE A 255 11.94 -32.19 -2.66
C PHE A 255 10.40 -32.17 -2.63
N LEU A 256 9.73 -32.19 -3.78
CA LEU A 256 8.27 -32.18 -3.87
C LEU A 256 7.67 -33.59 -4.04
N ASN A 257 8.50 -34.62 -4.24
CA ASN A 257 8.04 -35.98 -4.55
C ASN A 257 7.17 -36.58 -3.44
N ASP A 258 7.47 -36.25 -2.18
CA ASP A 258 6.74 -36.77 -1.02
C ASP A 258 5.57 -35.87 -0.60
N LEU A 259 5.35 -34.75 -1.30
CA LEU A 259 4.35 -33.74 -0.94
C LEU A 259 3.17 -33.76 -1.90
N GLU A 260 1.97 -33.69 -1.32
CA GLU A 260 0.76 -33.51 -2.10
C GLU A 260 0.53 -32.02 -2.42
N PRO A 261 0.08 -31.71 -3.63
CA PRO A 261 -0.24 -30.35 -4.02
C PRO A 261 -1.64 -29.95 -3.55
N LEU A 262 -1.71 -28.95 -2.68
CA LEU A 262 -2.90 -28.53 -1.94
C LEU A 262 -3.70 -27.41 -2.64
N GLY A 263 -3.04 -26.64 -3.50
CA GLY A 263 -3.67 -25.51 -4.18
C GLY A 263 -2.67 -24.41 -4.51
N TRP A 264 -3.13 -23.17 -4.49
CA TRP A 264 -2.29 -22.00 -4.71
C TRP A 264 -2.74 -20.83 -3.81
N ILE A 265 -1.81 -19.94 -3.54
CA ILE A 265 -2.00 -18.72 -2.79
C ILE A 265 -1.60 -17.54 -3.67
N HIS A 266 -2.29 -16.41 -3.56
CA HIS A 266 -1.85 -15.17 -4.18
C HIS A 266 -2.17 -13.95 -3.34
N THR A 267 -1.49 -12.85 -3.65
CA THR A 267 -1.73 -11.55 -3.03
C THR A 267 -2.77 -10.77 -3.81
N GLN A 268 -3.52 -9.91 -3.12
CA GLN A 268 -4.49 -9.02 -3.74
C GLN A 268 -4.40 -7.61 -3.14
N PRO A 269 -4.46 -6.55 -3.97
CA PRO A 269 -4.35 -5.17 -3.47
C PRO A 269 -5.63 -4.63 -2.81
N ASN A 270 -6.79 -5.24 -3.11
CA ASN A 270 -8.09 -4.84 -2.57
C ASN A 270 -8.80 -6.08 -2.05
N GLU A 271 -9.36 -6.02 -0.84
CA GLU A 271 -10.18 -7.08 -0.30
C GLU A 271 -11.50 -7.18 -1.10
N LEU A 272 -11.85 -8.40 -1.53
CA LEU A 272 -13.14 -8.69 -2.16
C LEU A 272 -13.91 -9.69 -1.29
N PRO A 273 -15.25 -9.52 -1.16
CA PRO A 273 -16.07 -10.44 -0.38
C PRO A 273 -16.20 -11.84 -1.03
N GLN A 274 -15.81 -11.98 -2.29
CA GLN A 274 -15.93 -13.20 -3.08
C GLN A 274 -14.75 -13.37 -4.02
N LEU A 275 -14.54 -14.62 -4.47
CA LEU A 275 -13.52 -14.97 -5.46
C LEU A 275 -13.68 -14.15 -6.73
N SER A 276 -12.58 -13.60 -7.27
CA SER A 276 -12.64 -12.89 -8.54
C SER A 276 -12.89 -13.86 -9.70
N PRO A 277 -13.55 -13.43 -10.79
CA PRO A 277 -13.72 -14.26 -11.98
C PRO A 277 -12.39 -14.75 -12.57
N GLN A 278 -11.34 -13.95 -12.45
CA GLN A 278 -9.99 -14.27 -12.89
C GLN A 278 -9.41 -15.43 -12.07
N ASP A 279 -9.61 -15.43 -10.75
CA ASP A 279 -9.13 -16.50 -9.88
C ASP A 279 -9.89 -17.81 -10.13
N LEU A 280 -11.20 -17.73 -10.35
CA LEU A 280 -12.03 -18.89 -10.69
C LEU A 280 -11.56 -19.52 -12.01
N THR A 281 -11.30 -18.69 -13.02
CA THR A 281 -10.82 -19.16 -14.34
C THR A 281 -9.45 -19.81 -14.22
N THR A 282 -8.54 -19.14 -13.50
CA THR A 282 -7.17 -19.63 -13.27
C THR A 282 -7.19 -20.94 -12.49
N HIS A 283 -8.02 -21.02 -11.45
CA HIS A 283 -8.15 -22.22 -10.63
C HIS A 283 -8.77 -23.38 -11.42
N ALA A 284 -9.83 -23.14 -12.18
CA ALA A 284 -10.43 -24.16 -13.05
C ALA A 284 -9.42 -24.71 -14.06
N TRP A 285 -8.61 -23.83 -14.65
CA TRP A 285 -7.55 -24.21 -15.57
C TRP A 285 -6.42 -25.03 -14.91
N ILE A 286 -6.01 -24.68 -13.69
CA ILE A 286 -5.04 -25.46 -12.90
C ILE A 286 -5.60 -26.86 -12.60
N LEU A 287 -6.89 -26.96 -12.24
CA LEU A 287 -7.55 -28.23 -11.96
C LEU A 287 -7.67 -29.11 -13.21
N GLU A 288 -8.04 -28.54 -14.35
CA GLU A 288 -8.19 -29.26 -15.61
C GLU A 288 -6.88 -29.95 -16.03
N LYS A 289 -5.76 -29.23 -15.89
CA LYS A 289 -4.43 -29.77 -16.17
C LYS A 289 -4.01 -30.89 -15.23
N LYS A 290 -4.74 -31.10 -14.14
CA LYS A 290 -4.39 -32.01 -13.06
C LYS A 290 -5.49 -33.03 -12.81
N LYS A 291 -5.75 -33.86 -13.81
CA LYS A 291 -6.77 -34.92 -13.77
C LYS A 291 -6.63 -35.97 -12.66
N GLN A 292 -5.58 -35.97 -11.81
CA GLN A 292 -5.36 -37.03 -10.82
C GLN A 292 -4.86 -36.63 -9.41
N SER A 293 -4.53 -35.36 -9.11
CA SER A 293 -3.77 -35.07 -7.86
C SER A 293 -4.23 -33.88 -7.00
N MET A 294 -5.02 -32.91 -7.50
CA MET A 294 -5.64 -31.88 -6.65
C MET A 294 -7.09 -32.27 -6.36
N GLY A 295 -7.31 -33.16 -5.39
CA GLY A 295 -8.66 -33.34 -4.83
C GLY A 295 -9.08 -32.04 -4.13
N ARG A 296 -10.18 -31.41 -4.57
CA ARG A 296 -10.76 -30.17 -3.98
C ARG A 296 -9.71 -29.12 -3.56
N GLY A 297 -8.72 -28.84 -4.41
CA GLY A 297 -7.70 -27.82 -4.13
C GLY A 297 -8.36 -26.48 -3.83
N LYS A 298 -7.89 -25.75 -2.81
CA LYS A 298 -8.45 -24.45 -2.41
C LYS A 298 -7.57 -23.29 -2.91
N ILE A 299 -8.21 -22.15 -3.13
CA ILE A 299 -7.55 -20.85 -3.37
C ILE A 299 -7.40 -20.18 -2.02
N TYR A 300 -6.19 -19.71 -1.69
CA TYR A 300 -5.94 -18.92 -0.49
C TYR A 300 -5.65 -17.48 -0.88
N TYR A 301 -6.33 -16.55 -0.22
CA TYR A 301 -6.13 -15.13 -0.42
C TYR A 301 -5.21 -14.59 0.66
N LEU A 302 -4.31 -13.71 0.23
CA LEU A 302 -3.60 -12.84 1.14
C LEU A 302 -3.81 -11.38 0.73
N ASP A 303 -4.66 -10.70 1.48
CA ASP A 303 -4.82 -9.27 1.34
C ASP A 303 -3.62 -8.59 2.01
N LEU A 304 -2.94 -7.72 1.24
CA LEU A 304 -1.74 -7.03 1.67
C LEU A 304 -2.00 -5.57 2.01
#